data_AF-A0A935ZPE7-F1
#
_entry.id   AF-A0A935ZPE7-F1
#
_cell.length_a   1.000
_cell.length_b   1.000
_cell.length_c   1.000
_cell.angle_alpha   90.00
_cell.angle_beta   90.00
_cell.angle_gamma   90.00
#
_symmetry.space_group_name_H-M   'P 1'
#
loop_
_entity.id
_entity.type
_entity.pdbx_description
1 polymer ?
#
loop_
_entity_poly.entity_id
_entity_poly.type
_entity_poly.pdbx_seq_one_letter_code
_entity_poly.pdbx_strand_id
1 'polypeptide(L)'
;MTTSIDPTQPVPSAAPAGMLVIHSAARQWGAGLLVSDDGQRRSYQFEDGELRVFERAWFHLLQEVEADPPVEQRLRQLARDRGGAPVLAHADANLAQLQQWFIAAYSGGFEDPRWERRHRGGQGRGLKRHRAPSIAGARELLALEPLRTLVAQGEFDRLRNRWLDVMAATDLVSTAQLRPAQSLSFDEPASRALIDALHGTEDLEGTFDRLRIALARAGLRGPSWQLLTTAQALLRPELHAYVRPSVVALQAQSLGRKLVLGRAATGRDYRSVLEMYDEIRRALVNGGTTPRDLLDVFDFCCESTTTLRAERSSASSVH
;
A
#
# COMPACT_ATOMS: atom_id res chain seq x y z
N MET A 1 46.41 0.40 34.14
CA MET A 1 45.23 -0.34 34.62
C MET A 1 44.25 -0.42 33.46
N THR A 2 44.23 -1.57 32.81
CA THR A 2 43.50 -1.83 31.56
C THR A 2 42.26 -2.64 31.94
N THR A 3 41.07 -2.08 31.79
CA THR A 3 39.82 -2.81 32.04
C THR A 3 39.39 -3.56 30.79
N SER A 4 39.46 -4.88 30.89
CA SER A 4 39.00 -5.88 29.92
C SER A 4 37.47 -5.88 29.85
N ILE A 5 36.91 -5.80 28.65
CA ILE A 5 35.47 -5.99 28.40
C ILE A 5 35.25 -7.46 28.05
N ASP A 6 34.47 -8.13 28.88
CA ASP A 6 34.09 -9.55 28.76
C ASP A 6 32.99 -9.72 27.69
N PRO A 7 33.18 -10.54 26.64
CA PRO A 7 32.24 -10.65 25.54
C PRO A 7 31.34 -11.89 25.72
N THR A 8 30.56 -11.95 26.78
CA THR A 8 29.55 -13.02 26.90
C THR A 8 28.33 -12.57 27.70
N GLN A 9 27.44 -11.82 27.05
CA GLN A 9 26.04 -11.81 27.46
C GLN A 9 25.14 -12.18 26.27
N PRO A 10 24.20 -13.13 26.45
CA PRO A 10 23.29 -13.52 25.40
C PRO A 10 22.36 -12.36 25.05
N VAL A 11 22.31 -12.00 23.77
CA VAL A 11 21.40 -11.00 23.22
C VAL A 11 19.97 -11.53 23.35
N PRO A 12 19.03 -10.83 24.02
CA PRO A 12 17.65 -11.26 24.07
C PRO A 12 17.07 -11.25 22.65
N SER A 13 16.67 -12.43 22.20
CA SER A 13 16.10 -12.73 20.88
C SER A 13 14.59 -12.90 20.99
N ALA A 14 13.89 -11.81 21.31
CA ALA A 14 12.44 -11.72 21.19
C ALA A 14 12.07 -10.32 20.67
N ALA A 15 11.04 -10.22 19.83
CA ALA A 15 10.47 -8.93 19.47
C ALA A 15 9.99 -8.24 20.78
N PRO A 16 10.32 -6.95 20.99
CA PRO A 16 9.96 -6.26 22.21
C PRO A 16 8.44 -6.19 22.33
N ALA A 17 7.92 -6.46 23.53
CA ALA A 17 6.53 -6.18 23.88
C ALA A 17 6.29 -4.67 24.08
N GLY A 18 7.37 -3.89 24.31
CA GLY A 18 7.34 -2.44 24.48
C GLY A 18 7.43 -1.66 23.16
N MET A 19 6.53 -0.69 22.97
CA MET A 19 6.47 0.17 21.78
C MET A 19 7.45 1.36 21.83
N LEU A 20 8.00 1.68 23.02
CA LEU A 20 8.88 2.82 23.28
C LEU A 20 10.29 2.39 23.72
N VAL A 21 11.30 3.12 23.26
CA VAL A 21 12.71 2.91 23.61
C VAL A 21 13.41 4.23 23.94
N ILE A 22 14.54 4.17 24.66
CA ILE A 22 15.52 5.25 24.78
C ILE A 22 16.86 4.77 24.24
N HIS A 23 17.59 5.64 23.54
CA HIS A 23 18.94 5.32 23.09
C HIS A 23 19.96 5.54 24.23
N SER A 24 20.65 4.48 24.64
CA SER A 24 21.54 4.46 25.82
C SER A 24 22.67 5.49 25.75
N ALA A 25 23.24 5.70 24.56
CA ALA A 25 24.33 6.65 24.32
C ALA A 25 23.85 8.04 23.87
N ALA A 26 22.57 8.21 23.55
CA ALA A 26 22.03 9.44 23.00
C ALA A 26 20.69 9.79 23.65
N ARG A 27 20.71 9.87 24.99
CA ARG A 27 19.51 10.09 25.81
C ARG A 27 18.80 11.41 25.49
N GLN A 28 19.52 12.39 24.93
CA GLN A 28 18.97 13.67 24.51
C GLN A 28 17.95 13.58 23.35
N TRP A 29 17.86 12.44 22.65
CA TRP A 29 16.82 12.22 21.64
C TRP A 29 15.44 11.98 22.25
N GLY A 30 15.37 11.71 23.55
CA GLY A 30 14.13 11.37 24.26
C GLY A 30 13.65 9.97 23.94
N ALA A 31 12.35 9.73 24.16
CA ALA A 31 11.70 8.46 23.84
C ALA A 31 11.56 8.27 22.32
N GLY A 32 11.67 7.03 21.86
CA GLY A 32 11.55 6.61 20.47
C GLY A 32 10.44 5.59 20.30
N LEU A 33 9.49 5.86 19.41
CA LEU A 33 8.40 4.95 19.05
C LEU A 33 8.82 4.05 17.89
N LEU A 34 8.68 2.73 18.02
CA LEU A 34 8.94 1.80 16.92
C LEU A 34 7.94 2.04 15.77
N VAL A 35 8.46 2.37 14.59
CA VAL A 35 7.69 2.65 13.37
C VAL A 35 7.67 1.43 12.44
N SER A 36 8.82 0.77 12.25
CA SER A 36 8.94 -0.45 11.43
C SER A 36 10.01 -1.39 11.97
N ASP A 37 9.82 -2.69 11.77
CA ASP A 37 10.81 -3.75 12.04
C ASP A 37 10.74 -4.79 10.92
N ASP A 38 11.86 -5.04 10.23
CA ASP A 38 12.00 -6.10 9.22
C ASP A 38 12.91 -7.26 9.68
N GLY A 39 13.32 -7.25 10.97
CA GLY A 39 14.22 -8.21 11.59
C GLY A 39 15.72 -7.93 11.38
N GLN A 40 16.08 -7.09 10.40
CA GLN A 40 17.46 -6.63 10.17
C GLN A 40 17.62 -5.16 10.51
N ARG A 41 16.55 -4.38 10.35
CA ARG A 41 16.48 -2.95 10.60
C ARG A 41 15.22 -2.60 11.37
N ARG A 42 15.38 -1.66 12.31
CA ARG A 42 14.27 -1.05 13.03
C ARG A 42 14.29 0.44 12.83
N SER A 43 13.13 1.03 12.54
CA SER A 43 12.98 2.48 12.47
C SER A 43 12.19 2.99 13.66
N TYR A 44 12.63 4.11 14.23
CA TYR A 44 12.02 4.72 15.40
C TYR A 44 11.83 6.22 15.20
N GLN A 45 10.65 6.73 15.55
CA GLN A 45 10.35 8.14 15.62
C GLN A 45 10.67 8.65 17.03
N PHE A 46 11.66 9.54 17.16
CA PHE A 46 12.07 10.10 18.45
C PHE A 46 11.39 11.43 18.78
N GLU A 47 11.42 11.81 20.07
CA GLU A 47 10.83 13.06 20.59
C GLU A 47 11.53 14.32 20.08
N ASP A 48 12.80 14.21 19.72
CA ASP A 48 13.54 15.27 19.03
C ASP A 48 13.03 15.51 17.58
N GLY A 49 12.04 14.74 17.15
CA GLY A 49 11.37 14.86 15.87
C GLY A 49 11.98 14.00 14.77
N GLU A 50 13.16 13.43 14.97
CA GLU A 50 13.87 12.71 13.91
C GLU A 50 13.50 11.22 13.85
N LEU A 51 13.32 10.72 12.62
CA LEU A 51 13.15 9.29 12.33
C LEU A 51 14.52 8.66 12.12
N ARG A 52 14.85 7.63 12.90
CA ARG A 52 16.15 6.96 12.82
C ARG A 52 16.01 5.48 12.54
N VAL A 53 16.90 4.94 11.72
CA VAL A 53 16.96 3.52 11.36
C VAL A 53 18.21 2.90 11.98
N PHE A 54 18.04 1.82 12.72
CA PHE A 54 19.11 1.05 13.33
C PHE A 54 19.21 -0.31 12.66
N GLU A 55 20.42 -0.76 12.38
CA GLU A 55 20.68 -2.15 11.99
C GLU A 55 20.78 -3.04 13.23
N ARG A 56 20.54 -4.34 13.06
CA ARG A 56 20.48 -5.33 14.14
C ARG A 56 21.68 -5.30 15.10
N ALA A 57 22.88 -5.04 14.58
CA ALA A 57 24.09 -4.92 15.39
C ALA A 57 24.00 -3.83 16.47
N TRP A 58 23.15 -2.82 16.28
CA TRP A 58 23.01 -1.65 17.14
C TRP A 58 21.79 -1.69 18.07
N PHE A 59 21.00 -2.77 18.06
CA PHE A 59 19.79 -2.87 18.91
C PHE A 59 20.10 -2.85 20.40
N HIS A 60 21.30 -3.28 20.81
CA HIS A 60 21.75 -3.24 22.20
C HIS A 60 21.84 -1.80 22.77
N LEU A 61 21.83 -0.78 21.92
CA LEU A 61 21.78 0.62 22.32
C LEU A 61 20.35 1.13 22.59
N LEU A 62 19.33 0.33 22.28
CA LEU A 62 17.93 0.70 22.45
C LEU A 62 17.37 0.01 23.70
N GLN A 63 17.05 0.80 24.71
CA GLN A 63 16.54 0.31 25.99
C GLN A 63 15.03 0.51 26.03
N GLU A 64 14.28 -0.57 26.25
CA GLU A 64 12.84 -0.49 26.42
C GLU A 64 12.49 0.35 27.65
N VAL A 65 11.44 1.16 27.50
CA VAL A 65 10.88 1.94 28.59
C VAL A 65 9.39 1.69 28.69
N GLU A 66 8.85 1.91 29.88
CA GLU A 66 7.42 1.79 30.13
C GLU A 66 6.64 2.76 29.22
N ALA A 67 5.50 2.28 28.72
CA ALA A 67 4.68 3.07 27.82
C ALA A 67 4.03 4.24 28.58
N ASP A 68 4.38 5.46 28.22
CA ASP A 68 3.71 6.69 28.65
C ASP A 68 2.71 7.12 27.55
N PRO A 69 1.39 6.94 27.75
CA PRO A 69 0.40 7.12 26.67
C PRO A 69 0.41 8.54 26.05
N PRO A 70 0.51 9.65 26.80
CA PRO A 70 0.75 10.99 26.26
C PRO A 70 1.95 11.11 25.32
N VAL A 71 3.10 10.54 25.69
CA VAL A 71 4.34 10.59 24.90
C VAL A 71 4.17 9.77 23.62
N GLU A 72 3.61 8.57 23.76
CA GLU A 72 3.34 7.68 22.64
C GLU A 72 2.40 8.32 21.61
N GLN A 73 1.32 8.97 22.06
CA GLN A 73 0.37 9.66 21.19
C GLN A 73 1.04 10.80 20.41
N ARG A 74 1.92 11.58 21.06
CA ARG A 74 2.68 12.66 20.42
C ARG A 74 3.63 12.12 19.35
N LEU A 75 4.36 11.04 19.66
CA LEU A 75 5.29 10.40 18.71
C LEU A 75 4.56 9.78 17.52
N ARG A 76 3.37 9.19 17.74
CA ARG A 76 2.51 8.69 16.65
C ARG A 76 2.07 9.82 15.72
N GLN A 77 1.75 10.99 16.26
CA GLN A 77 1.38 12.16 15.45
C GLN A 77 2.57 12.66 14.62
N LEU A 78 3.76 12.78 15.23
CA LEU A 78 5.00 13.16 14.56
C LEU A 78 5.36 12.20 13.41
N ALA A 79 5.22 10.89 13.61
CA ALA A 79 5.49 9.89 12.58
C ALA A 79 4.54 10.03 11.37
N ARG A 80 3.27 10.40 11.61
CA ARG A 80 2.26 10.63 10.56
C ARG A 80 2.55 11.91 9.78
N ASP A 81 2.86 13.01 10.46
CA ASP A 81 3.05 14.33 9.85
C ASP A 81 4.26 14.37 8.91
N ARG A 82 5.27 13.53 9.15
CA ARG A 82 6.49 13.43 8.32
C ARG A 82 6.43 12.39 7.20
N GLY A 83 5.26 11.77 6.96
CA GLY A 83 5.11 10.76 5.90
C GLY A 83 5.84 9.44 6.18
N GLY A 84 6.15 9.16 7.45
CA GLY A 84 6.72 7.89 7.88
C GLY A 84 5.72 6.73 7.69
N ALA A 85 6.24 5.54 7.42
CA ALA A 85 5.43 4.33 7.23
C ALA A 85 4.45 4.14 8.41
N PRO A 86 3.23 3.62 8.15
CA PRO A 86 2.24 3.44 9.21
C PRO A 86 2.82 2.54 10.31
N VAL A 87 2.88 3.10 11.52
CA VAL A 87 3.27 2.42 12.78
C VAL A 87 2.70 1.01 12.82
N LEU A 88 3.53 -0.03 12.97
CA LEU A 88 3.09 -1.41 13.16
C LEU A 88 2.17 -1.55 14.41
N ALA A 89 0.87 -1.77 14.23
CA ALA A 89 0.04 -2.53 15.19
C ALA A 89 -1.10 -3.24 14.45
N HIS A 90 -0.77 -3.74 13.26
CA HIS A 90 -1.55 -4.77 12.60
C HIS A 90 -1.15 -6.19 13.03
N ALA A 91 -0.14 -6.31 13.89
CA ALA A 91 0.45 -7.61 14.23
C ALA A 91 -0.54 -8.58 14.89
N ASP A 92 -1.61 -8.10 15.52
CA ASP A 92 -2.53 -8.97 16.29
C ASP A 92 -3.95 -9.06 15.72
N ALA A 93 -4.29 -8.28 14.69
CA ALA A 93 -5.65 -8.27 14.14
C ALA A 93 -5.75 -9.21 12.93
N ASN A 94 -6.50 -10.30 13.10
CA ASN A 94 -6.90 -11.15 11.98
C ASN A 94 -8.00 -10.47 11.15
N LEU A 95 -8.28 -11.01 9.95
CA LEU A 95 -9.24 -10.42 9.03
C LEU A 95 -10.67 -10.27 9.60
N ALA A 96 -11.13 -11.22 10.41
CA ALA A 96 -12.44 -11.13 11.06
C ALA A 96 -12.52 -9.92 12.01
N GLN A 97 -11.44 -9.66 12.75
CA GLN A 97 -11.34 -8.49 13.62
C GLN A 97 -11.35 -7.18 12.80
N LEU A 98 -10.64 -7.15 11.67
CA LEU A 98 -10.63 -5.99 10.77
C LEU A 98 -12.04 -5.71 10.21
N GLN A 99 -12.79 -6.76 9.87
CA GLN A 99 -14.15 -6.64 9.40
C GLN A 99 -15.10 -6.10 10.49
N GLN A 100 -14.98 -6.58 11.73
CA GLN A 100 -15.79 -6.05 12.85
C GLN A 100 -15.55 -4.55 13.04
N TRP A 101 -14.30 -4.12 13.00
CA TRP A 101 -13.96 -2.70 13.10
C TRP A 101 -14.49 -1.91 11.91
N PHE A 102 -14.43 -2.47 10.71
CA PHE A 102 -14.99 -1.84 9.53
C PHE A 102 -16.49 -1.64 9.64
N ILE A 103 -17.25 -2.64 10.10
CA ILE A 103 -18.69 -2.54 10.33
C ILE A 103 -19.00 -1.53 11.44
N ALA A 104 -18.19 -1.46 12.50
CA ALA A 104 -18.36 -0.48 13.56
C ALA A 104 -18.18 0.97 13.05
N ALA A 105 -17.19 1.21 12.19
CA ALA A 105 -16.93 2.51 11.58
C ALA A 105 -17.95 2.87 10.47
N TYR A 106 -18.40 1.85 9.72
CA TYR A 106 -19.30 1.95 8.58
C TYR A 106 -20.42 0.92 8.73
N SER A 107 -21.49 1.31 9.43
CA SER A 107 -22.61 0.42 9.76
C SER A 107 -23.30 -0.20 8.53
N GLY A 108 -23.31 0.51 7.39
CA GLY A 108 -23.79 -0.01 6.11
C GLY A 108 -22.72 -0.73 5.27
N GLY A 109 -21.54 -0.99 5.84
CA GLY A 109 -20.39 -1.54 5.12
C GLY A 109 -19.98 -0.68 3.92
N PHE A 110 -19.81 -1.31 2.76
CA PHE A 110 -19.44 -0.63 1.51
C PHE A 110 -20.57 0.24 0.91
N GLU A 111 -21.79 0.10 1.41
CA GLU A 111 -22.94 0.94 1.03
C GLU A 111 -23.18 2.07 2.03
N ASP A 112 -22.40 2.16 3.11
CA ASP A 112 -22.52 3.23 4.07
C ASP A 112 -22.28 4.60 3.37
N PRO A 113 -23.18 5.59 3.52
CA PRO A 113 -23.03 6.88 2.85
C PRO A 113 -21.71 7.59 3.17
N ARG A 114 -21.07 7.30 4.32
CA ARG A 114 -19.73 7.81 4.66
C ARG A 114 -18.66 7.13 3.82
N TRP A 115 -18.74 5.81 3.64
CA TRP A 115 -17.85 5.06 2.75
C TRP A 115 -17.95 5.58 1.32
N GLU A 116 -19.18 5.70 0.81
CA GLU A 116 -19.44 6.16 -0.54
C GLU A 116 -18.87 7.54 -0.81
N ARG A 117 -19.17 8.51 0.06
CA ARG A 117 -18.64 9.88 -0.07
C ARG A 117 -17.13 9.94 0.02
N ARG A 118 -16.50 9.04 0.77
CA ARG A 118 -15.05 9.05 0.99
C ARG A 118 -14.29 8.44 -0.19
N HIS A 119 -14.71 7.27 -0.65
CA HIS A 119 -13.95 6.45 -1.60
C HIS A 119 -14.58 6.38 -2.98
N ARG A 120 -15.91 6.31 -3.10
CA ARG A 120 -16.55 6.15 -4.42
C ARG A 120 -16.82 7.46 -5.11
N GLY A 121 -17.16 8.49 -4.34
CA GLY A 121 -17.62 9.79 -4.82
C GLY A 121 -19.14 9.85 -4.84
N GLY A 122 -19.69 10.91 -4.25
CA GLY A 122 -21.13 11.15 -4.20
C GLY A 122 -21.57 12.26 -5.15
N GLN A 123 -22.73 12.85 -4.87
CA GLN A 123 -23.26 14.02 -5.56
C GLN A 123 -22.34 15.23 -5.33
N GLY A 124 -21.53 15.62 -6.33
CA GLY A 124 -20.62 16.75 -6.25
C GLY A 124 -19.39 16.63 -7.16
N ARG A 125 -18.43 17.56 -6.99
CA ARG A 125 -17.18 17.56 -7.76
C ARG A 125 -16.34 16.32 -7.39
N GLY A 126 -16.01 15.51 -8.41
CA GLY A 126 -15.10 14.38 -8.25
C GLY A 126 -13.72 14.81 -7.75
N LEU A 127 -13.23 14.12 -6.72
CA LEU A 127 -11.87 14.28 -6.20
C LEU A 127 -11.01 13.13 -6.70
N LYS A 128 -9.69 13.31 -6.75
CA LYS A 128 -8.74 12.28 -7.23
C LYS A 128 -8.81 10.94 -6.45
N ARG A 129 -9.24 11.00 -5.20
CA ARG A 129 -9.45 9.80 -4.36
C ARG A 129 -10.72 9.02 -4.72
N HIS A 130 -11.65 9.63 -5.44
CA HIS A 130 -12.92 8.99 -5.78
C HIS A 130 -12.74 7.97 -6.90
N ARG A 131 -13.06 6.70 -6.61
CA ARG A 131 -12.90 5.59 -7.55
C ARG A 131 -13.91 5.64 -8.69
N ALA A 132 -15.18 5.96 -8.43
CA ALA A 132 -16.22 5.91 -9.47
C ALA A 132 -15.92 6.83 -10.69
N PRO A 133 -15.60 8.13 -10.52
CA PRO A 133 -15.24 8.96 -11.66
C PRO A 133 -13.93 8.52 -12.33
N SER A 134 -12.97 8.00 -11.56
CA SER A 134 -11.70 7.49 -12.08
C SER A 134 -11.88 6.23 -12.93
N ILE A 135 -12.74 5.31 -12.49
CA ILE A 135 -13.14 4.10 -13.24
C ILE A 135 -13.86 4.49 -14.52
N ALA A 136 -14.82 5.42 -14.45
CA ALA A 136 -15.55 5.90 -15.62
C ALA A 136 -14.60 6.50 -16.66
N GLY A 137 -13.71 7.40 -16.24
CA GLY A 137 -12.71 8.02 -17.13
C GLY A 137 -11.72 6.99 -17.71
N ALA A 138 -11.31 5.99 -16.93
CA ALA A 138 -10.46 4.91 -17.43
C ALA A 138 -11.15 4.07 -18.50
N ARG A 139 -12.43 3.72 -18.29
CA ARG A 139 -13.23 2.96 -19.26
C ARG A 139 -13.45 3.71 -20.57
N GLU A 140 -13.59 5.03 -20.50
CA GLU A 140 -13.70 5.89 -21.68
C GLU A 140 -12.37 6.01 -22.42
N LEU A 141 -11.30 6.43 -21.73
CA LEU A 141 -10.01 6.73 -22.36
C LEU A 141 -9.29 5.47 -22.86
N LEU A 142 -9.47 4.33 -22.18
CA LEU A 142 -8.78 3.08 -22.45
C LEU A 142 -9.68 2.01 -23.07
N ALA A 143 -10.82 2.40 -23.66
CA ALA A 143 -11.66 1.49 -24.42
C ALA A 143 -10.87 0.80 -25.55
N LEU A 144 -11.13 -0.49 -25.78
CA LEU A 144 -10.33 -1.34 -26.66
C LEU A 144 -10.25 -0.82 -28.11
N GLU A 145 -11.40 -0.52 -28.71
CA GLU A 145 -11.48 -0.14 -30.13
C GLU A 145 -10.79 1.21 -30.42
N PRO A 146 -10.97 2.27 -29.60
CA PRO A 146 -10.17 3.48 -29.72
C PRO A 146 -8.66 3.22 -29.61
N LEU A 147 -8.20 2.38 -28.67
CA LEU A 147 -6.78 2.06 -28.54
C LEU A 147 -6.23 1.31 -29.75
N ARG A 148 -6.98 0.33 -30.27
CA ARG A 148 -6.61 -0.40 -31.51
C ARG A 148 -6.51 0.52 -32.72
N THR A 149 -7.43 1.49 -32.82
CA THR A 149 -7.40 2.50 -33.87
C THR A 149 -6.11 3.34 -33.82
N LEU A 150 -5.71 3.79 -32.62
CA LEU A 150 -4.45 4.53 -32.44
C LEU A 150 -3.23 3.69 -32.87
N VAL A 151 -3.19 2.39 -32.53
CA VAL A 151 -2.12 1.50 -32.97
C VAL A 151 -2.09 1.35 -34.49
N ALA A 152 -3.25 1.13 -35.12
CA ALA A 152 -3.35 0.99 -36.57
C ALA A 152 -2.92 2.25 -37.34
N GLN A 153 -3.09 3.42 -36.73
CA GLN A 153 -2.70 4.71 -37.29
C GLN A 153 -1.25 5.12 -36.94
N GLY A 154 -0.53 4.30 -36.17
CA GLY A 154 0.82 4.65 -35.68
C GLY A 154 0.84 5.76 -34.63
N GLU A 155 -0.29 6.10 -34.04
CA GLU A 155 -0.44 7.18 -33.04
C GLU A 155 -0.07 6.71 -31.61
N PHE A 156 1.11 6.10 -31.46
CA PHE A 156 1.55 5.49 -30.20
C PHE A 156 1.71 6.49 -29.04
N ASP A 157 2.16 7.71 -29.33
CA ASP A 157 2.26 8.78 -28.33
C ASP A 157 0.90 9.20 -27.77
N ARG A 158 -0.15 9.21 -28.59
CA ARG A 158 -1.51 9.50 -28.12
C ARG A 158 -2.04 8.38 -27.24
N LEU A 159 -1.73 7.12 -27.57
CA LEU A 159 -2.06 5.97 -26.72
C LEU A 159 -1.34 6.06 -25.37
N ARG A 160 -0.03 6.36 -25.36
CA ARG A 160 0.73 6.62 -24.14
C ARG A 160 0.10 7.74 -23.31
N ASN A 161 -0.24 8.86 -23.94
CA ASN A 161 -0.81 10.01 -23.23
C ASN A 161 -2.15 9.66 -22.58
N ARG A 162 -3.05 8.93 -23.27
CA ARG A 162 -4.31 8.45 -22.65
C ARG A 162 -4.06 7.57 -21.43
N TRP A 163 -3.07 6.69 -21.48
CA TRP A 163 -2.67 5.87 -20.34
C TRP A 163 -2.15 6.71 -19.17
N LEU A 164 -1.30 7.70 -19.44
CA LEU A 164 -0.78 8.63 -18.43
C LEU A 164 -1.89 9.51 -17.82
N ASP A 165 -2.83 9.98 -18.64
CA ASP A 165 -3.95 10.83 -18.22
C ASP A 165 -4.84 10.11 -17.22
N VAL A 166 -5.15 8.83 -17.46
CA VAL A 166 -5.90 7.98 -16.52
C VAL A 166 -5.19 7.90 -15.16
N MET A 167 -3.88 7.65 -15.14
CA MET A 167 -3.15 7.55 -13.88
C MET A 167 -3.05 8.91 -13.17
N ALA A 168 -2.84 9.99 -13.91
CA ALA A 168 -2.73 11.35 -13.39
C ALA A 168 -4.06 11.89 -12.80
N ALA A 169 -5.19 11.35 -13.25
CA ALA A 169 -6.52 11.69 -12.76
C ALA A 169 -6.84 11.14 -11.35
N THR A 170 -5.99 10.27 -10.79
CA THR A 170 -6.23 9.60 -9.50
C THR A 170 -5.19 9.96 -8.44
N ASP A 171 -5.41 9.53 -7.20
CA ASP A 171 -4.42 9.53 -6.12
C ASP A 171 -3.67 8.19 -5.95
N LEU A 172 -3.95 7.20 -6.81
CA LEU A 172 -3.36 5.87 -6.76
C LEU A 172 -1.89 5.88 -7.23
N VAL A 173 -1.48 6.86 -8.03
CA VAL A 173 -0.09 7.04 -8.44
C VAL A 173 0.35 8.46 -8.13
N SER A 174 1.45 8.60 -7.41
CA SER A 174 2.03 9.90 -7.14
C SER A 174 2.66 10.52 -8.39
N THR A 175 2.74 11.85 -8.44
CA THR A 175 3.44 12.56 -9.52
C THR A 175 4.89 12.09 -9.67
N ALA A 176 5.58 11.75 -8.58
CA ALA A 176 6.94 11.25 -8.61
C ALA A 176 7.04 9.87 -9.30
N GLN A 177 6.05 9.00 -9.11
CA GLN A 177 5.99 7.70 -9.77
C GLN A 177 5.60 7.82 -11.26
N LEU A 178 4.82 8.84 -11.63
CA LEU A 178 4.42 9.08 -13.02
C LEU A 178 5.51 9.73 -13.87
N ARG A 179 6.32 10.61 -13.28
CA ARG A 179 7.30 11.42 -14.02
C ARG A 179 8.22 10.59 -14.95
N PRO A 180 8.78 9.44 -14.54
CA PRO A 180 9.62 8.64 -15.44
C PRO A 180 8.87 8.07 -16.64
N ALA A 181 7.55 7.90 -16.55
CA ALA A 181 6.71 7.38 -17.62
C ALA A 181 6.36 8.45 -18.68
N GLN A 182 6.48 9.74 -18.35
CA GLN A 182 6.17 10.84 -19.26
C GLN A 182 7.16 10.96 -20.43
N SER A 183 8.39 10.52 -20.24
CA SER A 183 9.46 10.58 -21.24
C SER A 183 9.58 9.31 -22.10
N LEU A 184 8.69 8.33 -21.93
CA LEU A 184 8.77 7.07 -22.67
C LEU A 184 8.36 7.27 -24.12
N SER A 185 9.13 6.74 -25.05
CA SER A 185 8.69 6.66 -26.45
C SER A 185 7.96 5.32 -26.64
N PHE A 186 6.67 5.37 -26.94
CA PHE A 186 5.92 4.15 -27.24
C PHE A 186 6.11 3.80 -28.71
N ASP A 187 6.37 2.53 -28.96
CA ASP A 187 6.34 1.90 -30.28
C ASP A 187 5.14 0.94 -30.37
N GLU A 188 5.01 0.26 -31.51
CA GLU A 188 3.94 -0.73 -31.72
C GLU A 188 4.01 -1.88 -30.68
N PRO A 189 5.18 -2.52 -30.42
CA PRO A 189 5.30 -3.53 -29.37
C PRO A 189 4.85 -3.06 -27.97
N ALA A 190 5.25 -1.86 -27.53
CA ALA A 190 4.84 -1.32 -26.24
C ALA A 190 3.35 -1.03 -26.19
N SER A 191 2.79 -0.50 -27.28
CA SER A 191 1.37 -0.21 -27.39
C SER A 191 0.51 -1.48 -27.35
N ARG A 192 0.93 -2.53 -28.06
CA ARG A 192 0.26 -3.84 -28.04
C ARG A 192 0.34 -4.49 -26.66
N ALA A 193 1.52 -4.48 -26.03
CA ALA A 193 1.69 -5.04 -24.69
C ALA A 193 0.82 -4.33 -23.64
N LEU A 194 0.63 -3.01 -23.76
CA LEU A 194 -0.30 -2.26 -22.92
C LEU A 194 -1.75 -2.67 -23.18
N ILE A 195 -2.19 -2.76 -24.44
CA ILE A 195 -3.56 -3.21 -24.77
C ILE A 195 -3.80 -4.62 -24.22
N ASP A 196 -2.85 -5.54 -24.40
CA ASP A 196 -2.96 -6.92 -23.91
C ASP A 196 -3.05 -6.98 -22.38
N ALA A 197 -2.31 -6.14 -21.66
CA ALA A 197 -2.42 -6.06 -20.20
C ALA A 197 -3.75 -5.44 -19.74
N LEU A 198 -4.28 -4.46 -20.48
CA LEU A 198 -5.54 -3.79 -20.15
C LEU A 198 -6.78 -4.64 -20.49
N HIS A 199 -6.73 -5.44 -21.57
CA HIS A 199 -7.90 -6.13 -22.12
C HIS A 199 -7.76 -7.66 -22.21
N GLY A 200 -6.56 -8.22 -22.09
CA GLY A 200 -6.35 -9.68 -22.09
C GLY A 200 -6.89 -10.35 -20.83
N THR A 201 -7.45 -11.56 -20.95
CA THR A 201 -8.13 -12.27 -19.84
C THR A 201 -7.56 -13.66 -19.53
N GLU A 202 -6.81 -14.28 -20.44
CA GLU A 202 -6.42 -15.70 -20.32
C GLU A 202 -5.02 -15.92 -19.70
N ASP A 203 -4.12 -14.95 -19.81
CA ASP A 203 -2.72 -15.05 -19.36
C ASP A 203 -2.31 -13.79 -18.59
N LEU A 204 -2.87 -13.60 -17.39
CA LEU A 204 -2.62 -12.39 -16.57
C LEU A 204 -1.15 -12.20 -16.21
N GLU A 205 -0.41 -13.29 -15.98
CA GLU A 205 1.01 -13.20 -15.65
C GLU A 205 1.85 -12.79 -16.85
N GLY A 206 1.64 -13.48 -17.98
CA GLY A 206 2.41 -13.20 -19.17
C GLY A 206 2.06 -11.84 -19.76
N THR A 207 0.80 -11.37 -19.70
CA THR A 207 0.47 -9.99 -20.12
C THR A 207 1.13 -8.95 -19.22
N PHE A 208 1.15 -9.19 -17.90
CA PHE A 208 1.84 -8.31 -16.94
C PHE A 208 3.34 -8.23 -17.22
N ASP A 209 4.01 -9.37 -17.39
CA ASP A 209 5.44 -9.40 -17.67
C ASP A 209 5.77 -8.85 -19.06
N ARG A 210 4.94 -9.09 -20.08
CA ARG A 210 5.08 -8.48 -21.42
C ARG A 210 5.01 -6.96 -21.34
N LEU A 211 4.03 -6.40 -20.62
CA LEU A 211 3.94 -4.95 -20.40
C LEU A 211 5.19 -4.43 -19.71
N ARG A 212 5.63 -5.05 -18.62
CA ARG A 212 6.83 -4.63 -17.89
C ARG A 212 8.08 -4.65 -18.77
N ILE A 213 8.27 -5.70 -19.57
CA ILE A 213 9.40 -5.83 -20.50
C ILE A 213 9.33 -4.74 -21.58
N ALA A 214 8.15 -4.48 -22.13
CA ALA A 214 7.97 -3.47 -23.15
C ALA A 214 8.24 -2.06 -22.62
N LEU A 215 7.75 -1.73 -21.42
CA LEU A 215 8.08 -0.46 -20.74
C LEU A 215 9.58 -0.33 -20.46
N ALA A 216 10.26 -1.41 -20.08
CA ALA A 216 11.71 -1.39 -19.88
C ALA A 216 12.47 -1.11 -21.19
N ARG A 217 12.01 -1.66 -22.32
CA ARG A 217 12.56 -1.35 -23.66
C ARG A 217 12.30 0.10 -24.07
N ALA A 218 11.15 0.65 -23.70
CA ALA A 218 10.80 2.05 -23.90
C ALA A 218 11.56 3.03 -22.96
N GLY A 219 12.41 2.51 -22.07
CA GLY A 219 13.27 3.30 -21.18
C GLY A 219 12.88 3.29 -19.70
N LEU A 220 11.76 2.67 -19.32
CA LEU A 220 11.29 2.62 -17.94
C LEU A 220 11.86 1.42 -17.18
N ARG A 221 13.04 1.57 -16.59
CA ARG A 221 13.64 0.50 -15.77
C ARG A 221 13.00 0.43 -14.39
N GLY A 222 12.53 -0.75 -14.02
CA GLY A 222 11.96 -1.02 -12.68
C GLY A 222 10.68 -0.22 -12.39
N PRO A 223 9.63 -0.31 -13.23
CA PRO A 223 8.37 0.37 -12.96
C PRO A 223 7.79 -0.06 -11.61
N SER A 224 7.23 0.91 -10.87
CA SER A 224 6.58 0.63 -9.59
C SER A 224 5.33 -0.22 -9.75
N TRP A 225 4.97 -0.98 -8.70
CA TRP A 225 3.73 -1.74 -8.62
C TRP A 225 2.50 -0.89 -8.91
N GLN A 226 2.44 0.30 -8.33
CA GLN A 226 1.35 1.24 -8.50
C GLN A 226 1.19 1.65 -9.97
N LEU A 227 2.29 1.97 -10.64
CA LEU A 227 2.27 2.35 -12.05
C LEU A 227 1.76 1.22 -12.96
N LEU A 228 2.21 -0.02 -12.73
CA LEU A 228 1.82 -1.16 -13.55
C LEU A 228 0.35 -1.56 -13.36
N THR A 229 -0.20 -1.36 -12.16
CA THR A 229 -1.51 -1.93 -11.79
C THR A 229 -2.65 -0.93 -11.82
N THR A 230 -2.38 0.37 -11.75
CA THR A 230 -3.45 1.40 -11.65
C THR A 230 -4.40 1.38 -12.84
N ALA A 231 -3.89 1.42 -14.07
CA ALA A 231 -4.75 1.50 -15.25
C ALA A 231 -5.63 0.24 -15.40
N GLN A 232 -5.05 -0.94 -15.15
CA GLN A 232 -5.77 -2.22 -15.16
C GLN A 232 -6.87 -2.25 -14.09
N ALA A 233 -6.54 -1.85 -12.87
CA ALA A 233 -7.47 -1.82 -11.74
C ALA A 233 -8.59 -0.79 -11.92
N LEU A 234 -8.36 0.33 -12.60
CA LEU A 234 -9.42 1.30 -12.90
C LEU A 234 -10.33 0.85 -14.05
N LEU A 235 -9.75 0.20 -15.07
CA LEU A 235 -10.50 -0.24 -16.24
C LEU A 235 -11.42 -1.43 -15.92
N ARG A 236 -10.90 -2.43 -15.22
CA ARG A 236 -11.58 -3.67 -14.83
C ARG A 236 -11.33 -3.99 -13.34
N PRO A 237 -11.86 -3.16 -12.42
CA PRO A 237 -11.65 -3.35 -10.98
C PRO A 237 -12.20 -4.68 -10.46
N GLU A 238 -13.10 -5.32 -11.20
CA GLU A 238 -13.62 -6.66 -10.92
C GLU A 238 -12.61 -7.79 -11.16
N LEU A 239 -11.57 -7.55 -11.98
CA LEU A 239 -10.53 -8.53 -12.33
C LEU A 239 -9.15 -8.19 -11.77
N HIS A 240 -8.82 -6.91 -11.68
CA HIS A 240 -7.46 -6.46 -11.39
C HIS A 240 -7.34 -5.76 -10.03
N ALA A 241 -6.39 -6.23 -9.22
CA ALA A 241 -5.99 -5.55 -7.99
C ALA A 241 -5.06 -4.37 -8.31
N TYR A 242 -5.25 -3.26 -7.60
CA TYR A 242 -4.23 -2.23 -7.45
C TYR A 242 -3.25 -2.65 -6.36
N VAL A 243 -1.95 -2.47 -6.61
CA VAL A 243 -0.90 -2.96 -5.70
C VAL A 243 -0.10 -1.83 -5.09
N ARG A 244 -0.26 -1.67 -3.76
CA ARG A 244 0.63 -0.88 -2.91
C ARG A 244 1.40 -1.81 -1.98
N PRO A 245 2.72 -2.00 -2.15
CA PRO A 245 3.47 -3.02 -1.42
C PRO A 245 3.33 -2.97 0.10
N SER A 246 3.32 -1.77 0.69
CA SER A 246 3.14 -1.61 2.14
C SER A 246 1.79 -2.13 2.65
N VAL A 247 0.72 -1.98 1.86
CA VAL A 247 -0.61 -2.51 2.21
C VAL A 247 -0.63 -4.02 2.04
N VAL A 248 -0.07 -4.52 0.93
CA VAL A 248 -0.01 -5.98 0.68
C VAL A 248 0.74 -6.70 1.79
N ALA A 249 1.90 -6.18 2.21
CA ALA A 249 2.69 -6.79 3.28
C ALA A 249 1.90 -6.87 4.61
N LEU A 250 1.20 -5.79 4.96
CA LEU A 250 0.38 -5.75 6.18
C LEU A 250 -0.80 -6.73 6.12
N GLN A 251 -1.50 -6.83 4.98
CA GLN A 251 -2.63 -7.75 4.86
C GLN A 251 -2.20 -9.21 4.79
N ALA A 252 -1.06 -9.50 4.14
CA ALA A 252 -0.47 -10.82 4.17
C ALA A 252 -0.19 -11.28 5.60
N GLN A 253 0.32 -10.38 6.46
CA GLN A 253 0.52 -10.65 7.88
C GLN A 253 -0.81 -10.95 8.60
N SER A 254 -1.85 -10.13 8.41
CA SER A 254 -3.18 -10.35 9.01
C SER A 254 -3.85 -11.67 8.58
N LEU A 255 -3.49 -12.19 7.42
CA LEU A 255 -3.93 -13.50 6.91
C LEU A 255 -3.01 -14.65 7.33
N GLY A 256 -1.89 -14.38 8.01
CA GLY A 256 -0.87 -15.39 8.30
C GLY A 256 -0.15 -15.93 7.06
N ARG A 257 -0.20 -15.21 5.92
CA ARG A 257 0.42 -15.61 4.66
C ARG A 257 1.86 -15.09 4.57
N LYS A 258 2.75 -15.95 4.08
CA LYS A 258 4.11 -15.54 3.66
C LYS A 258 4.07 -15.04 2.23
N LEU A 259 3.60 -13.81 2.03
CA LEU A 259 3.66 -13.11 0.73
C LEU A 259 4.68 -11.98 0.82
N VAL A 260 5.77 -12.12 0.07
CA VAL A 260 6.84 -11.12 -0.02
C VAL A 260 6.95 -10.69 -1.47
N LEU A 261 6.69 -9.40 -1.73
CA LEU A 261 6.84 -8.86 -3.08
C LEU A 261 8.31 -8.61 -3.39
N GLY A 262 8.76 -9.09 -4.55
CA GLY A 262 10.10 -8.81 -5.03
C GLY A 262 10.32 -7.31 -5.30
N ARG A 263 11.60 -6.93 -5.40
CA ARG A 263 12.00 -5.57 -5.80
C ARG A 263 11.51 -5.21 -7.21
N ALA A 264 11.48 -6.19 -8.11
CA ALA A 264 10.86 -6.06 -9.42
C ALA A 264 9.44 -6.64 -9.34
N ALA A 265 8.46 -5.89 -9.85
CA ALA A 265 7.12 -6.42 -10.03
C ALA A 265 7.14 -7.54 -11.08
N THR A 266 6.53 -8.69 -10.78
CA THR A 266 6.46 -9.85 -11.70
C THR A 266 5.02 -10.32 -11.85
N GLY A 267 4.71 -11.01 -12.95
CA GLY A 267 3.38 -11.62 -13.12
C GLY A 267 3.06 -12.61 -12.00
N ARG A 268 4.07 -13.37 -11.54
CA ARG A 268 3.96 -14.31 -10.41
C ARG A 268 3.51 -13.67 -9.11
N ASP A 269 4.20 -12.60 -8.72
CA ASP A 269 3.87 -11.86 -7.51
C ASP A 269 2.49 -11.21 -7.67
N TYR A 270 2.15 -10.72 -8.87
CA TYR A 270 0.84 -10.12 -9.15
C TYR A 270 -0.31 -11.12 -8.99
N ARG A 271 -0.17 -12.34 -9.53
CA ARG A 271 -1.16 -13.42 -9.32
C ARG A 271 -1.34 -13.75 -7.85
N SER A 272 -0.25 -13.79 -7.09
CA SER A 272 -0.29 -14.06 -5.64
C SER A 272 -1.05 -12.96 -4.88
N VAL A 273 -0.93 -11.70 -5.31
CA VAL A 273 -1.73 -10.59 -4.76
C VAL A 273 -3.20 -10.69 -5.15
N LEU A 274 -3.52 -11.06 -6.39
CA LEU A 274 -4.91 -11.28 -6.83
C LEU A 274 -5.59 -12.38 -5.99
N GLU A 275 -4.90 -13.50 -5.75
CA GLU A 275 -5.40 -14.57 -4.89
C GLU A 275 -5.65 -14.09 -3.46
N MET A 276 -4.76 -13.26 -2.91
CA MET A 276 -4.95 -12.67 -1.58
C MET A 276 -6.15 -11.72 -1.55
N TYR A 277 -6.32 -10.88 -2.56
CA TYR A 277 -7.45 -9.95 -2.64
C TYR A 277 -8.77 -10.70 -2.79
N ASP A 278 -8.79 -11.79 -3.55
CA ASP A 278 -9.97 -12.63 -3.68
C ASP A 278 -10.30 -13.36 -2.38
N GLU A 279 -9.30 -13.86 -1.64
CA GLU A 279 -9.49 -14.41 -0.30
C GLU A 279 -10.11 -13.39 0.66
N ILE A 280 -9.58 -12.16 0.70
CA ILE A 280 -10.13 -11.07 1.51
C ILE A 280 -11.57 -10.76 1.09
N ARG A 281 -11.83 -10.65 -0.22
CA ARG A 281 -13.17 -10.43 -0.77
C ARG A 281 -14.15 -11.51 -0.30
N ARG A 282 -13.80 -12.79 -0.42
CA ARG A 282 -14.64 -13.90 0.01
C ARG A 282 -14.93 -13.84 1.51
N ALA A 283 -13.91 -13.54 2.32
CA ALA A 283 -14.08 -13.41 3.76
C ALA A 283 -15.01 -12.25 4.14
N LEU A 284 -14.87 -11.09 3.48
CA LEU A 284 -15.78 -9.95 3.67
C LEU A 284 -17.22 -10.34 3.34
N VAL A 285 -17.44 -10.96 2.18
CA VAL A 285 -18.77 -11.44 1.75
C VAL A 285 -19.35 -12.42 2.77
N ASN A 286 -18.55 -13.39 3.23
CA ASN A 286 -18.99 -14.38 4.23
C ASN A 286 -19.34 -13.73 5.57
N GLY A 287 -18.69 -12.63 5.94
CA GLY A 287 -19.02 -11.84 7.13
C GLY A 287 -20.12 -10.79 6.92
N GLY A 288 -20.82 -10.82 5.78
CA GLY A 288 -22.00 -10.00 5.53
C GLY A 288 -21.74 -8.62 4.92
N THR A 289 -20.51 -8.33 4.47
CA THR A 289 -20.21 -7.08 3.75
C THR A 289 -19.72 -7.38 2.33
N THR A 290 -20.37 -6.79 1.32
CA THR A 290 -20.05 -7.08 -0.09
C THR A 290 -19.30 -5.90 -0.71
N PRO A 291 -17.98 -6.01 -0.96
CA PRO A 291 -17.28 -5.01 -1.76
C PRO A 291 -17.75 -5.07 -3.21
N ARG A 292 -17.82 -3.91 -3.89
CA ARG A 292 -18.26 -3.84 -5.29
C ARG A 292 -17.23 -4.40 -6.25
N ASP A 293 -15.95 -4.22 -5.92
CA ASP A 293 -14.81 -4.59 -6.76
C ASP A 293 -13.51 -4.67 -5.93
N LEU A 294 -12.38 -4.95 -6.58
CA LEU A 294 -11.07 -5.06 -5.89
C LEU A 294 -10.48 -3.71 -5.45
N LEU A 295 -11.02 -2.57 -5.91
CA LEU A 295 -10.66 -1.26 -5.37
C LEU A 295 -11.33 -1.02 -4.00
N ASP A 296 -12.57 -1.49 -3.78
CA ASP A 296 -13.15 -1.50 -2.43
C ASP A 296 -12.32 -2.38 -1.48
N VAL A 297 -11.85 -3.54 -1.96
CA VAL A 297 -10.97 -4.42 -1.17
C VAL A 297 -9.68 -3.67 -0.81
N PHE A 298 -9.05 -3.02 -1.77
CA PHE A 298 -7.87 -2.18 -1.52
C PHE A 298 -8.14 -1.07 -0.51
N ASP A 299 -9.22 -0.31 -0.69
CA ASP A 299 -9.57 0.81 0.19
C ASP A 299 -9.91 0.30 1.61
N PHE A 300 -10.54 -0.88 1.74
CA PHE A 300 -10.76 -1.54 3.03
C PHE A 300 -9.43 -1.88 3.72
N CYS A 301 -8.50 -2.46 2.97
CA CYS A 301 -7.16 -2.74 3.46
C CYS A 301 -6.44 -1.45 3.91
N CYS A 302 -6.66 -0.33 3.22
CA CYS A 302 -6.07 0.96 3.60
C CYS A 302 -6.70 1.51 4.88
N GLU A 303 -8.02 1.54 4.98
CA GLU A 303 -8.74 2.04 6.16
C GLU A 303 -8.44 1.19 7.39
N SER A 304 -8.30 -0.14 7.21
CA SER A 304 -7.91 -1.03 8.30
C SER A 304 -6.48 -0.77 8.79
N THR A 305 -5.57 -0.34 7.91
CA THR A 305 -4.19 0.03 8.27
C THR A 305 -4.06 1.42 8.91
N THR A 306 -4.95 2.36 8.57
CA THR A 306 -4.78 3.80 8.88
C THR A 306 -5.78 4.32 9.92
N THR A 307 -7.06 3.95 9.81
CA THR A 307 -8.18 4.68 10.42
C THR A 307 -8.85 3.92 11.56
N LEU A 308 -8.98 2.60 11.48
CA LEU A 308 -9.65 1.76 12.50
C LEU A 308 -8.90 1.70 13.85
N ARG A 309 -7.79 2.44 13.98
CA ARG A 309 -7.06 2.68 15.23
C ARG A 309 -7.46 3.96 15.96
N ALA A 310 -8.01 4.96 15.28
CA ALA A 310 -8.39 6.22 15.93
C ALA A 310 -9.64 6.04 16.83
N GLU A 311 -10.58 5.21 16.38
CA GLU A 311 -11.82 4.92 17.13
C GLU A 311 -11.59 4.00 18.34
N ARG A 312 -10.47 3.26 18.40
CA ARG A 312 -10.03 2.51 19.61
C ARG A 312 -9.75 3.43 20.80
N SER A 313 -9.25 4.64 20.57
CA SER A 313 -8.94 5.58 21.65
C SER A 313 -10.17 6.28 22.22
N SER A 314 -11.29 6.29 21.50
CA SER A 314 -12.54 6.92 21.94
C SER A 314 -13.46 5.93 22.67
N ALA A 315 -13.47 4.66 22.25
CA ALA A 315 -14.33 3.64 22.84
C ALA A 315 -13.79 3.10 24.18
N SER A 316 -12.48 3.08 24.39
CA SER A 316 -11.87 2.67 25.67
C SER A 316 -11.88 3.75 26.76
N SER A 317 -12.35 4.97 26.48
CA SER A 317 -12.50 6.04 27.49
C SER A 317 -13.91 6.14 28.08
N VAL A 318 -14.77 5.15 27.83
CA VAL A 318 -16.17 5.12 28.32
C VAL A 318 -16.43 3.95 29.28
N HIS A 319 -15.39 3.26 29.77
CA HIS A 319 -15.49 2.26 30.83
C HIS A 319 -14.48 2.50 31.93
#